data_AF-A0A530ZRE2-F1
#
_entry.id   AF-A0A530ZRE2-F1
#
_cell.length_a   1.000
_cell.length_b   1.000
_cell.length_c   1.000
_cell.angle_alpha   90.00
_cell.angle_beta   90.00
_cell.angle_gamma   90.00
#
_symmetry.space_group_name_H-M   'P 1'
#
loop_
_entity.id
_entity.type
_entity.pdbx_description
1 polymer ?
#
loop_
_entity_poly.entity_id
_entity_poly.type
_entity_poly.pdbx_seq_one_letter_code
_entity_poly.pdbx_strand_id
1 'polypeptide(L)'
;MSDMIRMSRRRLLASGGKAAVLVAAAGIAPKFIRPSRAYAADALAPGMIGGPTGFDGSERYQYGPDTPEGRAIEAAKAMKGAGKAPAKIVLGLSDGSIGQLTQPFPAGAPSIKDLWEKETGIPLEIVGVPNGQEFTKTMQDISTKGGAYDIYAVEW
;
A
#
# COMPACT_ATOMS: atom_id res chain seq x y z
N MET A 1 -49.79 6.18 28.52
CA MET A 1 -49.44 7.29 27.61
C MET A 1 -47.96 7.17 27.30
N SER A 2 -47.59 6.69 26.11
CA SER A 2 -46.19 6.58 25.69
C SER A 2 -45.91 7.65 24.64
N ASP A 3 -45.18 8.70 25.02
CA ASP A 3 -44.62 9.67 24.08
C ASP A 3 -43.44 9.03 23.33
N MET A 4 -43.68 8.59 22.10
CA MET A 4 -42.60 8.25 21.19
C MET A 4 -41.85 9.52 20.80
N ILE A 5 -40.58 9.61 21.18
CA ILE A 5 -39.66 10.67 20.80
C ILE A 5 -39.58 10.73 19.26
N ARG A 6 -40.29 11.70 18.66
CA ARG A 6 -40.32 11.92 17.22
C ARG A 6 -39.05 12.67 16.80
N MET A 7 -37.96 11.93 16.63
CA MET A 7 -36.69 12.50 16.15
C MET A 7 -36.74 12.68 14.63
N SER A 8 -36.81 13.93 14.15
CA SER A 8 -36.83 14.19 12.71
C SER A 8 -35.44 13.97 12.09
N ARG A 9 -35.38 13.51 10.84
CA ARG A 9 -34.12 13.30 10.09
C ARG A 9 -33.23 14.54 10.11
N ARG A 10 -33.82 15.74 10.00
CA ARG A 10 -33.11 17.01 10.11
C ARG A 10 -32.48 17.21 11.49
N ARG A 11 -33.17 16.83 12.56
CA ARG A 11 -32.65 16.92 13.93
C ARG A 11 -31.52 15.92 14.18
N LEU A 12 -31.66 14.69 13.66
CA LEU A 12 -30.61 13.66 13.71
C LEU A 12 -29.34 14.09 12.95
N LEU A 13 -29.50 14.65 11.75
CA LEU A 13 -28.36 15.15 10.96
C LEU A 13 -27.71 16.36 11.63
N ALA A 14 -28.51 17.28 12.17
CA ALA A 14 -28.00 18.45 12.89
C ALA A 14 -27.30 18.07 14.21
N SER A 15 -27.79 17.06 14.95
CA SER A 15 -27.14 16.57 16.16
C SER A 15 -25.89 15.75 15.85
N GLY A 16 -25.93 14.91 14.81
CA GLY A 16 -24.79 14.10 14.36
C GLY A 16 -23.64 14.96 13.82
N GLY A 17 -23.93 16.00 13.04
CA GLY A 17 -22.92 16.93 12.53
C GLY A 17 -22.22 17.73 13.63
N LYS A 18 -22.95 18.17 14.66
CA LYS A 18 -22.37 18.89 15.81
C LYS A 18 -21.49 18.00 16.68
N ALA A 19 -21.89 16.75 16.90
CA ALA A 19 -21.09 15.77 17.63
C ALA A 19 -19.79 15.46 16.88
N ALA A 20 -19.84 15.28 15.55
CA ALA A 20 -18.65 15.04 14.74
C ALA A 20 -17.64 16.20 14.77
N VAL A 21 -18.10 17.45 14.76
CA VAL A 21 -17.24 18.64 14.85
C VAL A 21 -16.60 18.77 16.23
N LEU A 22 -17.35 18.52 17.30
CA LEU A 22 -16.82 18.57 18.67
C LEU A 22 -15.77 17.48 18.93
N VAL A 23 -15.99 16.27 18.41
CA VAL A 23 -15.03 15.17 18.50
C VAL A 23 -13.76 15.46 17.67
N ALA A 24 -13.90 16.09 16.50
CA ALA A 24 -12.77 16.53 15.68
C ALA A 24 -11.95 17.65 16.36
N ALA A 25 -12.61 18.61 17.02
CA ALA A 25 -11.96 19.70 17.74
C ALA A 25 -11.26 19.25 19.03
N ALA A 26 -11.77 18.20 19.69
CA ALA A 26 -11.18 17.63 20.90
C ALA A 26 -9.99 16.69 20.64
N GLY A 27 -9.57 16.49 19.38
CA GLY A 27 -8.45 15.62 19.03
C GLY A 27 -8.73 14.11 19.19
N ILE A 28 -9.94 13.73 19.58
CA ILE A 28 -10.40 12.34 19.72
C ILE A 28 -11.05 11.86 18.41
N ALA A 29 -10.50 12.27 17.26
CA ALA A 29 -10.89 11.65 16.00
C ALA A 29 -10.20 10.27 15.96
N PRO A 30 -10.94 9.15 15.89
CA PRO A 30 -10.34 7.86 15.60
C PRO A 30 -9.56 8.01 14.29
N LYS A 31 -8.31 7.56 14.25
CA LYS A 31 -7.41 7.59 13.08
C LYS A 31 -7.97 6.86 11.83
N PHE A 32 -9.21 6.38 11.89
CA PHE A 32 -9.92 5.60 10.89
C PHE A 32 -10.93 6.41 10.03
N ILE A 33 -11.22 7.68 10.35
CA ILE A 33 -12.20 8.50 9.57
C ILE A 33 -11.53 9.32 8.45
N ARG A 34 -10.22 9.17 8.23
CA ARG A 34 -9.54 9.65 7.03
C ARG A 34 -8.99 8.46 6.24
N PRO A 35 -9.83 7.76 5.46
CA PRO A 35 -9.42 6.60 4.67
C PRO A 35 -8.39 6.91 3.56
N SER A 36 -7.94 8.17 3.42
CA SER A 36 -7.07 8.62 2.32
C SER A 36 -5.75 9.27 2.74
N ARG A 37 -5.41 9.34 4.04
CA ARG A 37 -4.07 9.79 4.47
C ARG A 37 -3.42 8.75 5.35
N ALA A 38 -2.90 7.71 4.70
CA ALA A 38 -1.84 6.91 5.27
C ALA A 38 -0.64 7.82 5.59
N TYR A 39 0.11 7.50 6.64
CA TYR A 39 1.28 8.23 7.18
C TYR A 39 2.38 8.58 6.15
N ALA A 40 2.29 8.09 4.90
CA ALA A 40 3.14 8.52 3.80
C ALA A 40 2.80 9.94 3.30
N ALA A 41 1.53 10.37 3.38
CA ALA A 41 1.05 11.59 2.76
C ALA A 41 1.68 12.89 3.30
N ASP A 42 2.24 12.86 4.52
CA ASP A 42 2.80 14.07 5.15
C ASP A 42 4.22 14.41 4.65
N ALA A 43 4.90 13.47 3.97
CA ALA A 43 6.24 13.68 3.40
C ALA A 43 6.27 13.61 1.86
N LEU A 44 5.11 13.45 1.22
CA LEU A 44 4.99 13.48 -0.24
C LEU A 44 4.92 14.92 -0.74
N ALA A 45 5.56 15.18 -1.87
CA ALA A 45 5.43 16.43 -2.60
C ALA A 45 3.98 16.63 -3.06
N PRO A 46 3.52 17.88 -3.21
CA PRO A 46 2.14 18.16 -3.63
C PRO A 46 1.78 17.45 -4.95
N GLY A 47 0.68 16.70 -4.94
CA GLY A 47 0.18 15.99 -6.12
C GLY A 47 0.76 14.59 -6.34
N MET A 48 1.70 14.14 -5.50
CA MET A 48 2.22 12.77 -5.58
C MET A 48 1.26 11.76 -4.93
N ILE A 49 1.21 10.56 -5.50
CA ILE A 49 0.40 9.42 -5.03
C ILE A 49 1.15 8.62 -3.97
N GLY A 50 2.46 8.49 -4.15
CA GLY A 50 3.32 7.66 -3.31
C GLY A 50 4.78 7.80 -3.71
N GLY A 51 5.61 6.95 -3.11
CA GLY A 51 7.04 6.89 -3.36
C GLY A 51 7.87 7.03 -2.09
N PRO A 52 9.20 6.90 -2.25
CA PRO A 52 10.10 6.92 -1.12
C PRO A 52 10.15 8.31 -0.47
N THR A 53 10.39 8.32 0.84
CA THR A 53 10.49 9.52 1.69
C THR A 53 11.62 9.31 2.70
N GLY A 54 12.05 10.35 3.41
CA GLY A 54 13.01 10.23 4.52
C GLY A 54 14.49 10.41 4.16
N PHE A 55 14.79 10.84 2.94
CA PHE A 55 16.13 11.26 2.53
C PHE A 55 16.07 12.48 1.60
N ASP A 56 17.19 13.21 1.52
CA ASP A 56 17.29 14.43 0.73
C ASP A 56 17.18 14.15 -0.78
N GLY A 57 16.34 14.92 -1.47
CA GLY A 57 16.03 14.72 -2.89
C GLY A 57 15.08 13.56 -3.20
N SER A 58 14.46 12.95 -2.18
CA SER A 58 13.50 11.85 -2.36
C SER A 58 12.29 12.22 -3.23
N GLU A 59 11.95 13.51 -3.34
CA GLU A 59 10.84 14.03 -4.12
C GLU A 59 10.94 13.66 -5.60
N ARG A 60 12.16 13.46 -6.12
CA ARG A 60 12.41 13.10 -7.53
C ARG A 60 12.02 11.66 -7.87
N TYR A 61 11.92 10.81 -6.85
CA TYR A 61 11.60 9.40 -6.98
C TYR A 61 10.14 9.11 -6.60
N GLN A 62 9.41 10.13 -6.15
CA GLN A 62 7.98 10.05 -5.91
C GLN A 62 7.23 10.02 -7.22
N TYR A 63 6.09 9.35 -7.21
CA TYR A 63 5.32 9.08 -8.40
C TYR A 63 3.93 9.70 -8.30
N GLY A 64 3.50 10.29 -9.41
CA GLY A 64 2.23 11.01 -9.56
C GLY A 64 1.20 10.22 -10.37
N PRO A 65 0.02 10.82 -10.63
CA PRO A 65 -1.07 10.16 -11.37
C PRO A 65 -0.71 9.77 -12.81
N ASP A 66 0.22 10.49 -13.43
CA ASP A 66 0.60 10.27 -14.82
C ASP A 66 1.69 9.20 -14.98
N THR A 67 2.28 8.71 -13.90
CA THR A 67 3.32 7.68 -13.97
C THR A 67 2.74 6.26 -13.90
N PRO A 68 3.41 5.25 -14.50
CA PRO A 68 3.00 3.86 -14.38
C PRO A 68 2.90 3.37 -12.93
N GLU A 69 3.83 3.79 -12.07
CA GLU A 69 3.91 3.40 -10.66
C GLU A 69 2.70 3.94 -9.89
N GLY A 70 2.35 5.22 -10.09
CA GLY A 70 1.17 5.82 -9.47
C GLY A 70 -0.11 5.10 -9.86
N ARG A 71 -0.26 4.74 -11.14
CA ARG A 71 -1.42 3.95 -11.61
C ARG A 71 -1.45 2.55 -10.99
N ALA A 72 -0.31 1.88 -10.89
CA ALA A 72 -0.23 0.54 -10.30
C ALA A 72 -0.61 0.56 -8.81
N ILE A 73 -0.16 1.57 -8.07
CA ILE A 73 -0.41 1.71 -6.64
C ILE A 73 -1.88 2.04 -6.37
N GLU A 74 -2.48 2.96 -7.11
CA GLU A 74 -3.91 3.26 -6.99
C GLU A 74 -4.78 2.06 -7.39
N ALA A 75 -4.40 1.30 -8.43
CA ALA A 75 -5.08 0.06 -8.78
C ALA A 75 -5.00 -0.98 -7.65
N ALA A 76 -3.82 -1.15 -7.03
CA ALA A 76 -3.64 -2.05 -5.90
C ALA A 76 -4.50 -1.64 -4.69
N LYS A 77 -4.51 -0.35 -4.33
CA LYS A 77 -5.38 0.19 -3.27
C LYS A 77 -6.86 -0.02 -3.58
N ALA A 78 -7.29 0.22 -4.83
CA ALA A 78 -8.66 0.00 -5.26
C ALA A 78 -9.06 -1.48 -5.15
N MET A 79 -8.17 -2.40 -5.56
CA MET A 79 -8.39 -3.84 -5.38
C MET A 79 -8.49 -4.21 -3.89
N LYS A 80 -7.65 -3.63 -3.03
CA LYS A 80 -7.69 -3.87 -1.59
C LYS A 80 -9.02 -3.37 -0.99
N GLY A 81 -9.43 -2.15 -1.34
CA GLY A 81 -10.70 -1.56 -0.90
C GLY A 81 -11.93 -2.33 -1.39
N ALA A 82 -11.85 -2.93 -2.58
CA ALA A 82 -12.90 -3.79 -3.12
C ALA A 82 -12.91 -5.22 -2.54
N GLY A 83 -11.96 -5.57 -1.66
CA GLY A 83 -11.81 -6.92 -1.13
C GLY A 83 -11.37 -7.95 -2.18
N LYS A 84 -10.77 -7.50 -3.28
CA LYS A 84 -10.32 -8.33 -4.41
C LYS A 84 -8.80 -8.46 -4.51
N ALA A 85 -8.05 -7.73 -3.69
CA ALA A 85 -6.60 -7.85 -3.65
C ALA A 85 -6.20 -9.26 -3.15
N PRO A 86 -5.09 -9.81 -3.66
CA PRO A 86 -4.56 -11.05 -3.13
C PRO A 86 -4.14 -10.89 -1.67
N ALA A 87 -4.10 -12.00 -0.93
CA ALA A 87 -3.67 -12.01 0.46
C ALA A 87 -2.18 -11.65 0.62
N LYS A 88 -1.38 -11.98 -0.39
CA LYS A 88 0.05 -11.68 -0.54
C LYS A 88 0.44 -11.77 -2.02
N ILE A 89 1.59 -11.22 -2.39
CA ILE A 89 2.26 -11.45 -3.67
C ILE A 89 3.55 -12.21 -3.39
N VAL A 90 3.80 -13.30 -4.10
CA VAL A 90 5.02 -14.09 -3.99
C VAL A 90 5.96 -13.76 -5.15
N LEU A 91 7.12 -13.21 -4.84
CA LEU A 91 8.17 -12.85 -5.79
C LEU A 91 9.32 -13.85 -5.71
N GLY A 92 9.55 -14.60 -6.78
CA GLY A 92 10.76 -15.40 -6.94
C GLY A 92 11.92 -14.50 -7.37
N LEU A 93 12.96 -14.42 -6.54
CA LEU A 93 14.11 -13.54 -6.76
C LEU A 93 15.43 -14.24 -6.44
N SER A 94 16.45 -13.96 -7.23
CA SER A 94 17.84 -14.37 -6.97
C SER A 94 18.27 -14.04 -5.54
N ASP A 95 18.86 -15.01 -4.83
CA ASP A 95 19.31 -14.86 -3.43
C ASP A 95 20.23 -13.63 -3.25
N GLY A 96 21.10 -13.38 -4.24
CA GLY A 96 22.02 -12.23 -4.22
C GLY A 96 21.34 -10.87 -4.35
N SER A 97 20.08 -10.81 -4.80
CA SER A 97 19.36 -9.57 -5.09
C SER A 97 18.28 -9.23 -4.05
N ILE A 98 17.97 -10.15 -3.12
CA ILE A 98 16.95 -9.94 -2.08
C ILE A 98 17.19 -8.63 -1.31
N GLY A 99 18.45 -8.36 -0.95
CA GLY A 99 18.84 -7.17 -0.21
C GLY A 99 18.44 -5.85 -0.91
N GLN A 100 18.33 -5.84 -2.24
CA GLN A 100 17.93 -4.63 -2.99
C GLN A 100 16.48 -4.23 -2.72
N LEU A 101 15.61 -5.18 -2.36
CA LEU A 101 14.20 -4.92 -2.07
C LEU A 101 13.94 -4.79 -0.56
N THR A 102 14.71 -5.48 0.27
CA THR A 102 14.47 -5.56 1.71
C THR A 102 15.33 -4.62 2.55
N GLN A 103 16.48 -4.18 2.03
CA GLN A 103 17.35 -3.27 2.78
C GLN A 103 16.98 -1.82 2.46
N PRO A 104 16.80 -0.98 3.50
CA PRO A 104 16.66 0.46 3.32
C PRO A 104 17.91 1.08 2.67
N PHE A 105 17.72 1.82 1.57
CA PHE A 105 18.78 2.61 0.96
C PHE A 105 18.19 3.78 0.15
N PRO A 106 18.73 5.01 0.22
CA PRO A 106 19.80 5.48 1.11
C PRO A 106 19.38 5.53 2.59
N ALA A 107 20.30 5.90 3.49
CA ALA A 107 19.99 6.02 4.92
C ALA A 107 18.77 6.93 5.16
N GLY A 108 17.80 6.43 5.93
CA GLY A 108 16.53 7.14 6.21
C GLY A 108 15.39 6.82 5.26
N ALA A 109 15.66 6.21 4.10
CA ALA A 109 14.62 5.71 3.19
C ALA A 109 13.91 4.47 3.75
N PRO A 110 12.66 4.17 3.35
CA PRO A 110 12.10 2.83 3.52
C PRO A 110 12.75 1.84 2.55
N SER A 111 12.69 0.54 2.85
CA SER A 111 12.94 -0.48 1.84
C SER A 111 11.81 -0.50 0.81
N ILE A 112 12.05 -1.03 -0.40
CA ILE A 112 11.02 -1.14 -1.44
C ILE A 112 9.86 -2.02 -0.95
N LYS A 113 10.18 -3.12 -0.26
CA LYS A 113 9.19 -4.00 0.36
C LYS A 113 8.31 -3.24 1.35
N ASP A 114 8.91 -2.52 2.29
CA ASP A 114 8.15 -1.80 3.32
C ASP A 114 7.30 -0.69 2.71
N LEU A 115 7.82 0.00 1.70
CA LEU A 115 7.11 1.03 0.96
C LEU A 115 5.86 0.44 0.29
N TRP A 116 6.01 -0.64 -0.49
CA TRP A 116 4.90 -1.33 -1.13
C TRP A 116 3.84 -1.79 -0.15
N GLU A 117 4.26 -2.47 0.93
CA GLU A 117 3.34 -3.02 1.94
C GLU A 117 2.58 -1.90 2.66
N LYS A 118 3.25 -0.79 2.96
CA LYS A 118 2.64 0.39 3.58
C LYS A 118 1.64 1.09 2.65
N GLU A 119 1.95 1.20 1.36
CA GLU A 119 1.12 1.94 0.41
C GLU A 119 -0.09 1.16 -0.08
N THR A 120 0.05 -0.15 -0.24
CA THR A 120 -0.99 -1.01 -0.82
C THR A 120 -1.72 -1.86 0.23
N GLY A 121 -1.07 -2.14 1.36
CA GLY A 121 -1.56 -3.12 2.34
C GLY A 121 -1.51 -4.56 1.83
N ILE A 122 -0.73 -4.85 0.79
CA ILE A 122 -0.54 -6.19 0.22
C ILE A 122 0.86 -6.68 0.60
N PRO A 123 1.00 -7.73 1.41
CA PRO A 123 2.29 -8.33 1.75
C PRO A 123 3.07 -8.78 0.51
N LEU A 124 4.38 -8.55 0.50
CA LEU A 124 5.30 -9.03 -0.53
C LEU A 124 6.20 -10.11 0.08
N GLU A 125 5.94 -11.37 -0.28
CA GLU A 125 6.78 -12.50 0.11
C GLU A 125 7.86 -12.71 -0.93
N ILE A 126 9.12 -12.55 -0.54
CA ILE A 126 10.27 -12.75 -1.42
C ILE A 126 10.80 -14.15 -1.15
N VAL A 127 10.76 -15.00 -2.17
CA VAL A 127 11.30 -16.35 -2.12
C VAL A 127 12.62 -16.38 -2.87
N GLY A 128 13.68 -16.69 -2.13
CA GLY A 128 15.02 -16.81 -2.65
C GLY A 128 15.17 -17.99 -3.62
N VAL A 129 15.78 -17.71 -4.76
CA VAL A 129 16.15 -18.69 -5.77
C VAL A 129 17.68 -18.70 -5.86
N PRO A 130 18.32 -19.89 -5.85
CA PRO A 130 19.77 -19.98 -5.98
C PRO A 130 20.25 -19.27 -7.25
N ASN A 131 21.31 -18.46 -7.10
CA ASN A 131 21.89 -17.70 -8.20
C ASN A 131 22.26 -18.62 -9.38
N GLY A 132 21.87 -18.23 -10.59
CA GLY A 132 22.07 -19.00 -11.82
C GLY A 132 21.04 -20.12 -12.03
N GLN A 133 20.03 -20.26 -11.17
CA GLN A 133 18.92 -21.21 -11.32
C GLN A 133 17.56 -20.53 -11.54
N GLU A 134 17.50 -19.20 -11.62
CA GLU A 134 16.28 -18.40 -11.75
C GLU A 134 15.46 -18.85 -12.96
N PHE A 135 16.13 -19.04 -14.11
CA PHE A 135 15.49 -19.53 -15.33
C PHE A 135 14.98 -20.95 -15.19
N THR A 136 15.80 -21.87 -14.67
CA THR A 136 15.40 -23.27 -14.48
C THR A 136 14.20 -23.38 -13.54
N LYS A 137 14.18 -22.63 -12.43
CA LYS A 137 13.06 -22.63 -11.49
C LYS A 137 11.81 -21.99 -12.05
N THR A 138 11.95 -20.90 -12.81
CA THR A 138 10.82 -20.27 -13.52
C THR A 138 10.21 -21.24 -14.53
N MET A 139 11.03 -21.89 -15.37
CA MET A 139 10.56 -22.87 -16.33
C MET A 139 9.94 -24.09 -15.67
N GLN A 140 10.48 -24.55 -14.54
CA GLN A 140 9.89 -25.62 -13.75
C GLN A 140 8.49 -25.24 -13.24
N ASP A 141 8.34 -24.05 -12.65
CA ASP A 141 7.06 -23.60 -12.10
C ASP A 141 5.98 -23.45 -13.18
N ILE A 142 6.33 -22.82 -14.31
CA ILE A 142 5.42 -22.65 -15.46
C ILE A 142 5.03 -24.00 -16.07
N SER A 143 6.01 -24.87 -16.34
CA SER A 143 5.78 -26.15 -17.03
C SER A 143 4.93 -27.11 -16.21
N THR A 144 5.09 -27.07 -14.88
CA THR A 144 4.32 -27.88 -13.94
C THR A 144 3.01 -27.23 -13.50
N LYS A 145 2.78 -25.97 -13.87
CA LYS A 145 1.68 -25.13 -13.36
C LYS A 145 1.67 -25.09 -11.83
N GLY A 146 2.86 -24.99 -11.23
CA GLY A 146 3.05 -25.03 -9.79
C GLY A 146 2.46 -23.81 -9.07
N GLY A 147 2.52 -22.64 -9.72
CA GLY A 147 2.02 -21.39 -9.13
C GLY A 147 2.78 -21.01 -7.86
N ALA A 148 4.07 -21.36 -7.78
CA ALA A 148 4.91 -21.06 -6.63
C ALA A 148 5.24 -19.57 -6.52
N TYR A 149 5.23 -18.85 -7.64
CA TYR A 149 5.51 -17.42 -7.70
C TYR A 149 4.42 -16.68 -8.49
N ASP A 150 4.06 -15.49 -8.04
CA ASP A 150 3.20 -14.55 -8.79
C ASP A 150 4.05 -13.68 -9.74
N ILE A 151 5.30 -13.39 -9.36
CA ILE A 151 6.25 -12.61 -10.14
C ILE A 151 7.56 -13.39 -10.28
N TYR A 152 8.05 -13.51 -11.51
CA TYR A 152 9.32 -14.14 -11.85
C TYR A 152 10.38 -13.07 -12.13
N ALA A 153 11.41 -12.97 -11.29
CA ALA A 153 12.58 -12.13 -11.55
C ALA A 153 13.72 -12.98 -12.11
N VAL A 154 13.77 -13.08 -13.43
CA VAL A 154 14.77 -13.82 -14.21
C VAL A 154 15.35 -12.92 -15.30
N GLU A 155 16.58 -13.19 -15.73
CA GLU A 155 17.12 -12.65 -16.97
C GLU A 155 16.39 -13.24 -18.19
N TRP A 156 15.99 -12.38 -19.14
CA TRP A 156 15.25 -12.75 -20.34
C TRP A 156 16.10 -12.54 -21.59
#